data_AF-A0A0N1J1N3-F1
#
_entry.id   AF-A0A0N1J1N3-F1
#
_cell.length_a   1.000
_cell.length_b   1.000
_cell.length_c   1.000
_cell.angle_alpha   90.00
_cell.angle_beta   90.00
_cell.angle_gamma   90.00
#
_symmetry.space_group_name_H-M   'P 1'
#
loop_
_entity.id
_entity.type
_entity.pdbx_description
1 polymer ?
#
loop_
_entity_poly.entity_id
_entity_poly.type
_entity_poly.pdbx_seq_one_letter_code
_entity_poly.pdbx_strand_id
1 'polypeptide(L)'
;MQAKKQKFINPDQIKRLKSIATQKNVELDALITQILDSYIELNEDTPESKIKAFKAAYDKIGNGRGFVRIHKIRERLKWSQKEFEKVLKDLIHDLTIEVSGGDPSIMSEKEIEDSYIDPRTGFLFITLTWWGKEDLPN
;
A
#
# COMPACT_ATOMS: atom_id res chain seq x y z
N MET A 1 -48.38 36.20 41.16
CA MET A 1 -47.90 35.67 39.87
C MET A 1 -46.44 36.08 39.70
N GLN A 2 -45.48 35.15 39.77
CA GLN A 2 -44.06 35.47 39.52
C GLN A 2 -43.75 35.29 38.04
N ALA A 3 -43.30 36.34 37.37
CA ALA A 3 -42.90 36.30 35.97
C ALA A 3 -41.62 35.45 35.82
N LYS A 4 -41.68 34.40 34.98
CA LYS A 4 -40.49 33.66 34.56
C LYS A 4 -39.54 34.63 33.83
N LYS A 5 -38.37 34.92 34.40
CA LYS A 5 -37.32 35.68 33.73
C LYS A 5 -36.84 34.87 32.51
N GLN A 6 -37.26 35.28 31.32
CA GLN A 6 -36.72 34.78 30.06
C GLN A 6 -35.21 35.12 30.04
N LYS A 7 -34.34 34.12 30.04
CA LYS A 7 -32.89 34.34 29.87
C LYS A 7 -32.63 34.80 28.43
N PHE A 8 -32.53 36.11 28.23
CA PHE A 8 -32.10 36.67 26.95
C PHE A 8 -30.59 36.47 26.78
N ILE A 9 -30.20 35.87 25.66
CA ILE A 9 -28.79 35.79 25.25
C ILE A 9 -28.41 37.19 24.74
N ASN A 10 -27.37 37.79 25.29
CA ASN A 10 -26.95 39.14 24.89
C ASN A 10 -26.16 39.12 23.57
N PRO A 11 -26.02 40.26 22.87
CA PRO A 11 -25.32 40.33 21.58
C PRO A 11 -23.86 39.84 21.63
N ASP A 12 -23.15 40.06 22.74
CA ASP A 12 -21.76 39.59 22.92
C ASP A 12 -21.67 38.07 23.00
N GLN A 13 -22.63 37.43 23.69
CA GLN A 13 -22.75 35.98 23.74
C GLN A 13 -23.04 35.41 22.34
N ILE A 14 -23.91 36.06 21.55
CA ILE A 14 -24.18 35.64 20.16
C ILE A 14 -22.90 35.74 19.31
N LYS A 15 -22.14 36.83 19.42
CA LYS A 15 -20.88 37.02 18.69
C LYS A 15 -19.86 35.93 19.05
N ARG A 16 -19.71 35.63 20.34
CA ARG A 16 -18.81 34.56 20.83
C ARG A 16 -19.22 33.19 20.32
N LEU A 17 -20.52 32.86 20.36
CA LEU A 17 -21.02 31.57 19.85
C LEU A 17 -20.79 31.40 18.35
N LYS A 18 -21.00 32.46 17.55
CA LYS A 18 -20.69 32.45 16.11
C LYS A 18 -19.20 32.21 15.86
N SER A 19 -18.33 32.90 16.58
CA SER A 19 -16.87 32.70 16.47
C SER A 19 -16.44 31.28 16.82
N ILE A 20 -17.01 30.69 17.87
CA ILE A 20 -16.75 29.28 18.24
C ILE A 20 -17.23 28.33 17.14
N ALA A 21 -18.41 28.55 16.59
CA ALA A 21 -18.93 27.73 15.50
C ALA A 21 -18.03 27.81 14.24
N THR A 22 -17.59 29.01 13.88
CA THR A 22 -16.64 29.20 12.77
C THR A 22 -15.32 28.48 13.02
N GLN A 23 -14.73 28.61 14.22
CA GLN A 23 -13.48 27.94 14.57
C GLN A 23 -13.61 26.41 14.48
N LYS A 24 -14.70 25.85 15.00
CA LYS A 24 -14.96 24.42 14.92
C LYS A 24 -15.13 23.92 13.47
N ASN A 25 -15.74 24.73 12.61
CA ASN A 25 -15.85 24.38 11.18
C ASN A 25 -14.47 24.36 10.51
N VAL A 26 -13.61 25.35 10.80
CA VAL A 26 -12.22 25.37 10.28
C VAL A 26 -11.42 24.16 10.76
N GLU A 27 -11.54 23.79 12.04
CA GLU A 27 -10.89 22.60 12.60
C GLU A 27 -11.41 21.31 11.96
N LEU A 28 -12.73 21.22 11.72
CA LEU A 28 -13.34 20.09 11.04
C LEU A 28 -12.85 19.98 9.58
N ASP A 29 -12.79 21.09 8.85
CA ASP A 29 -12.30 21.12 7.47
C ASP A 29 -10.85 20.67 7.40
N ALA A 30 -9.99 21.16 8.31
CA ALA A 30 -8.59 20.74 8.38
C ALA A 30 -8.44 19.24 8.65
N LEU A 31 -9.26 18.68 9.55
CA LEU A 31 -9.26 17.24 9.84
C LEU A 31 -9.74 16.43 8.63
N ILE A 32 -10.77 16.91 7.91
CA ILE A 32 -11.26 16.27 6.69
C ILE A 32 -10.15 16.23 5.63
N THR A 33 -9.47 17.35 5.40
CA THR A 33 -8.35 17.41 4.45
C THR A 33 -7.26 16.41 4.82
N GLN A 34 -6.83 16.37 6.08
CA GLN A 34 -5.81 15.43 6.54
C GLN A 34 -6.21 13.96 6.31
N ILE A 35 -7.47 13.61 6.56
CA ILE A 35 -7.99 12.25 6.33
C ILE A 35 -8.02 11.92 4.84
N LEU A 36 -8.43 12.87 4.00
CA LEU A 36 -8.49 12.68 2.54
C LEU A 36 -7.10 12.52 1.94
N ASP A 37 -6.13 13.33 2.35
CA ASP A 37 -4.74 13.22 1.91
C ASP A 37 -4.16 11.84 2.28
N SER A 38 -4.39 11.40 3.53
CA SER A 38 -3.99 10.06 3.98
C SER A 38 -4.65 8.95 3.16
N TYR A 39 -5.94 9.10 2.82
CA TYR A 39 -6.65 8.12 1.99
C TYR A 39 -6.12 8.12 0.56
N ILE A 40 -5.81 9.27 -0.02
CA ILE A 40 -5.22 9.38 -1.36
C ILE A 40 -3.85 8.72 -1.37
N GLU A 41 -2.96 9.03 -0.42
CA GLU A 41 -1.63 8.40 -0.31
C GLU A 41 -1.72 6.87 -0.17
N LEU A 42 -2.70 6.37 0.59
CA LEU A 42 -2.92 4.93 0.73
C LEU A 42 -3.48 4.25 -0.53
N ASN A 43 -4.12 5.01 -1.41
CA ASN A 43 -4.76 4.51 -2.63
C ASN A 43 -4.10 5.02 -3.92
N GLU A 44 -2.94 5.66 -3.81
CA GLU A 44 -2.24 6.20 -4.97
C GLU A 44 -1.61 5.05 -5.76
N ASP A 45 -1.95 4.94 -7.04
CA ASP A 45 -1.43 3.90 -7.94
C ASP A 45 -0.08 4.30 -8.54
N THR A 46 0.89 4.63 -7.68
CA THR A 46 2.24 5.03 -8.07
C THR A 46 3.19 3.84 -8.21
N PRO A 47 4.29 3.94 -8.98
CA PRO A 47 5.33 2.90 -9.00
C PRO A 47 5.86 2.57 -7.59
N GLU A 48 6.04 3.57 -6.74
CA GLU A 48 6.55 3.42 -5.38
C GLU A 48 5.57 2.64 -4.49
N SER A 49 4.26 2.92 -4.59
CA SER A 49 3.24 2.19 -3.82
C SER A 49 3.18 0.72 -4.24
N LYS A 50 3.35 0.42 -5.54
CA LYS A 50 3.45 -0.96 -6.05
C LYS A 50 4.69 -1.68 -5.51
N ILE A 51 5.85 -1.04 -5.52
CA ILE A 51 7.07 -1.63 -4.95
C ILE A 51 6.87 -1.94 -3.45
N LYS A 52 6.29 -1.01 -2.69
CA LYS A 52 5.96 -1.22 -1.27
C LYS A 52 5.00 -2.38 -1.06
N ALA A 53 3.94 -2.48 -1.87
CA ALA A 53 2.98 -3.57 -1.82
C ALA A 53 3.65 -4.92 -2.14
N PHE A 54 4.53 -4.95 -3.14
CA PHE A 54 5.29 -6.15 -3.52
C PHE A 54 6.22 -6.59 -2.38
N LYS A 55 6.97 -5.66 -1.77
CA LYS A 55 7.83 -5.96 -0.61
C LYS A 55 7.03 -6.48 0.58
N ALA A 56 5.90 -5.83 0.89
CA ALA A 56 5.02 -6.28 1.97
C ALA A 56 4.46 -7.69 1.72
N ALA A 57 4.18 -8.04 0.46
CA ALA A 57 3.80 -9.40 0.08
C ALA A 57 4.95 -10.39 0.28
N TYR A 58 6.15 -10.05 -0.20
CA TYR A 58 7.37 -10.84 -0.01
C TYR A 58 7.63 -11.12 1.48
N ASP A 59 7.68 -10.09 2.32
CA ASP A 59 8.00 -10.22 3.76
C ASP A 59 7.00 -11.10 4.49
N LYS A 60 5.71 -10.90 4.20
CA LYS A 60 4.63 -11.67 4.81
C LYS A 60 4.67 -13.15 4.42
N ILE A 61 5.10 -13.47 3.21
CA ILE A 61 5.21 -14.86 2.75
C ILE A 61 6.51 -15.49 3.23
N GLY A 62 7.61 -14.72 3.22
CA GLY A 62 8.94 -15.17 3.57
C GLY A 62 9.06 -15.55 5.04
N ASN A 63 8.45 -14.78 5.95
CA ASN A 63 8.47 -15.03 7.39
C ASN A 63 9.90 -15.35 7.91
N GLY A 64 10.88 -14.55 7.50
CA GLY A 64 12.30 -14.72 7.85
C GLY A 64 13.11 -15.65 6.93
N ARG A 65 12.50 -16.25 5.90
CA ARG A 65 13.24 -17.00 4.85
C ARG A 65 13.88 -16.03 3.85
N GLY A 66 15.08 -16.38 3.36
CA GLY A 66 15.81 -15.56 2.39
C GLY A 66 15.22 -15.55 0.97
N PHE A 67 14.27 -16.43 0.65
CA PHE A 67 13.63 -16.48 -0.66
C PHE A 67 12.15 -16.86 -0.56
N VAL A 68 11.38 -16.45 -1.57
CA VAL A 68 9.93 -16.67 -1.66
C VAL A 68 9.56 -17.21 -3.03
N ARG A 69 8.53 -18.07 -3.10
CA ARG A 69 7.97 -18.54 -4.37
C ARG A 69 7.16 -17.45 -5.06
N ILE A 70 7.42 -17.23 -6.35
CA ILE A 70 6.81 -16.15 -7.15
C ILE A 70 5.29 -16.26 -7.20
N HIS A 71 4.74 -17.45 -7.45
CA HIS A 71 3.29 -17.66 -7.51
C HIS A 71 2.56 -17.23 -6.22
N LYS A 72 3.18 -17.40 -5.05
CA LYS A 72 2.57 -16.98 -3.78
C LYS A 72 2.44 -15.47 -3.65
N ILE A 73 3.41 -14.73 -4.19
CA ILE A 73 3.35 -13.26 -4.23
C ILE A 73 2.23 -12.83 -5.18
N ARG A 74 2.13 -13.47 -6.34
CA ARG A 74 1.08 -13.20 -7.34
C ARG A 74 -0.33 -13.47 -6.79
N GLU A 75 -0.53 -14.61 -6.15
CA GLU A 75 -1.79 -14.97 -5.45
C GLU A 75 -2.17 -13.94 -4.39
N ARG A 76 -1.19 -13.43 -3.64
CA ARG A 76 -1.41 -12.46 -2.57
C ARG A 76 -1.78 -11.07 -3.08
N LEU A 77 -1.10 -10.60 -4.13
CA LEU A 77 -1.32 -9.27 -4.68
C LEU A 77 -2.61 -9.20 -5.52
N LYS A 78 -3.01 -10.32 -6.15
CA LYS A 78 -4.19 -10.39 -7.04
C LYS A 78 -4.17 -9.36 -8.18
N TRP A 79 -2.99 -8.91 -8.58
CA TRP A 79 -2.81 -8.00 -9.69
C TRP A 79 -3.03 -8.69 -11.03
N SER A 80 -3.28 -7.89 -12.06
CA SER A 80 -3.26 -8.40 -13.43
C SER A 80 -1.88 -8.95 -13.78
N GLN A 81 -1.80 -9.91 -14.69
CA GLN A 81 -0.52 -10.48 -15.14
C GLN A 81 0.43 -9.39 -15.65
N LYS A 82 -0.08 -8.47 -16.48
CA LYS A 82 0.70 -7.38 -17.06
C LYS A 82 1.30 -6.48 -15.99
N GLU A 83 0.52 -6.16 -14.96
CA GLU A 83 0.96 -5.30 -13.86
C GLU A 83 2.02 -5.99 -13.00
N PHE A 84 1.77 -7.23 -12.58
CA PHE A 84 2.73 -8.01 -11.81
C PHE A 84 4.05 -8.18 -12.55
N GLU A 85 4.00 -8.56 -13.83
CA GLU A 85 5.20 -8.73 -14.64
C GLU A 85 5.95 -7.41 -14.86
N LYS A 86 5.25 -6.28 -14.99
CA LYS A 86 5.92 -4.98 -15.11
C LYS A 86 6.74 -4.70 -13.85
N VAL A 87 6.13 -4.78 -12.68
CA VAL A 87 6.81 -4.51 -11.40
C VAL A 87 7.94 -5.50 -11.17
N LEU A 88 7.72 -6.79 -11.45
CA LEU A 88 8.76 -7.81 -11.31
C LEU A 88 9.98 -7.51 -12.21
N LYS A 89 9.74 -7.14 -13.49
CA LYS A 89 10.81 -6.82 -14.43
C LYS A 89 11.58 -5.56 -14.02
N ASP A 90 10.86 -4.53 -13.55
CA ASP A 90 11.48 -3.30 -13.05
C ASP A 90 12.39 -3.63 -11.84
N LEU A 91 11.92 -4.44 -10.88
CA LEU A 91 12.70 -4.86 -9.71
C LEU A 91 13.92 -5.72 -10.07
N ILE A 92 13.81 -6.61 -11.06
CA ILE A 92 14.94 -7.40 -11.58
C ILE A 92 15.96 -6.48 -12.24
N HIS A 93 15.50 -5.56 -13.08
CA HIS A 93 16.35 -4.61 -13.81
C HIS A 93 17.14 -3.71 -12.84
N ASP A 94 16.48 -3.26 -11.78
CA ASP A 94 17.08 -2.40 -10.76
C ASP A 94 17.91 -3.18 -9.72
N LEU A 95 18.10 -4.50 -9.93
CA LEU A 95 18.84 -5.41 -9.06
C LEU A 95 18.32 -5.43 -7.61
N THR A 96 17.08 -4.99 -7.41
CA THR A 96 16.42 -5.00 -6.10
C THR A 96 16.04 -6.41 -5.69
N ILE A 97 15.77 -7.28 -6.67
CA ILE A 97 15.52 -8.70 -6.47
C ILE A 97 16.38 -9.53 -7.42
N GLU A 98 16.63 -10.76 -7.02
CA GLU A 98 17.16 -11.79 -7.89
C GLU A 98 16.12 -12.89 -8.04
N VAL A 99 15.95 -13.39 -9.26
CA VAL A 99 15.07 -14.53 -9.56
C VAL A 99 15.90 -15.78 -9.75
N SER A 100 15.37 -16.90 -9.26
CA SER A 100 16.02 -18.21 -9.35
C SER A 100 15.03 -19.24 -9.87
N GLY A 101 15.55 -20.13 -10.71
CA GLY A 101 14.83 -21.33 -11.12
C GLY A 101 14.60 -22.30 -9.95
N GLY A 102 14.16 -23.49 -10.28
CA GLY A 102 13.93 -24.58 -9.33
C GLY A 102 13.39 -25.79 -10.06
N ASP A 103 13.13 -26.86 -9.34
CA ASP A 103 12.48 -28.04 -9.91
C ASP A 103 10.96 -27.84 -9.99
N PRO A 104 10.36 -27.75 -11.20
CA PRO A 104 8.91 -27.61 -11.35
C PRO A 104 8.15 -28.92 -11.15
N SER A 105 8.82 -30.07 -11.02
CA SER A 105 8.16 -31.39 -10.91
C SER A 105 7.23 -31.52 -9.71
N ILE A 106 7.44 -30.69 -8.68
CA ILE A 106 6.65 -30.64 -7.45
C ILE A 106 5.59 -29.52 -7.46
N MET A 107 5.38 -28.87 -8.59
CA MET A 107 4.44 -27.76 -8.75
C MET A 107 3.27 -28.17 -9.63
N SER A 108 2.08 -27.68 -9.29
CA SER A 108 0.91 -27.76 -10.16
C SER A 108 1.07 -26.86 -11.39
N GLU A 109 0.34 -27.16 -12.46
CA GLU A 109 0.30 -26.33 -13.68
C GLU A 109 -0.03 -24.87 -13.35
N LYS A 110 -1.00 -24.65 -12.45
CA LYS A 110 -1.37 -23.31 -12.00
C LYS A 110 -0.22 -22.57 -11.30
N GLU A 111 0.53 -23.26 -10.43
CA GLU A 111 1.69 -22.64 -9.77
C GLU A 111 2.81 -22.31 -10.76
N ILE A 112 2.95 -23.09 -11.83
CA ILE A 112 3.90 -22.83 -12.93
C ILE A 112 3.43 -21.62 -13.74
N GLU A 113 2.16 -21.54 -14.12
CA GLU A 113 1.55 -20.40 -14.82
C GLU A 113 1.63 -19.10 -14.00
N ASP A 114 1.46 -19.22 -12.68
CA ASP A 114 1.54 -18.09 -11.75
C ASP A 114 2.98 -17.72 -11.37
N SER A 115 3.97 -18.50 -11.80
CA SER A 115 5.40 -18.17 -11.70
C SER A 115 5.85 -17.25 -12.86
N TYR A 116 7.16 -17.00 -12.99
CA TYR A 116 7.69 -16.08 -14.02
C TYR A 116 8.41 -16.84 -15.13
N ILE A 117 7.95 -16.68 -16.37
CA ILE A 117 8.66 -17.16 -17.56
C ILE A 117 9.29 -15.95 -18.24
N ASP A 118 10.61 -15.97 -18.42
CA ASP A 118 11.27 -14.90 -19.17
C ASP A 118 10.88 -15.00 -20.66
N PRO A 119 10.20 -13.98 -21.22
CA PRO A 119 9.75 -14.02 -22.61
C PRO A 119 10.89 -14.06 -23.62
N ARG A 120 12.12 -13.70 -23.25
CA ARG A 120 13.29 -13.72 -24.15
C ARG A 120 13.91 -15.09 -24.26
N THR A 121 13.96 -15.83 -23.16
CA THR A 121 14.72 -17.09 -23.04
C THR A 121 13.84 -18.31 -22.87
N GLY A 122 12.58 -18.13 -22.43
CA GLY A 122 11.68 -19.21 -22.05
C GLY A 122 12.00 -19.85 -20.69
N PHE A 123 12.99 -19.33 -19.95
CA PHE A 123 13.34 -19.90 -18.65
C PHE A 123 12.25 -19.63 -17.60
N LEU A 124 11.91 -20.69 -16.88
CA LEU A 124 11.01 -20.64 -15.73
C LEU A 124 11.79 -20.27 -14.47
N PHE A 125 11.41 -19.14 -13.88
CA PHE A 125 11.83 -18.70 -12.56
C PHE A 125 10.71 -18.95 -11.56
N ILE A 126 11.04 -19.62 -10.45
CA ILE A 126 10.06 -20.11 -9.46
C ILE A 126 10.18 -19.34 -8.14
N THR A 127 11.38 -18.86 -7.82
CA THR A 127 11.68 -18.17 -6.57
C THR A 127 12.31 -16.82 -6.83
N LEU A 128 12.19 -15.93 -5.84
CA LEU A 128 12.93 -14.68 -5.80
C LEU A 128 13.50 -14.42 -4.41
N THR A 129 14.63 -13.72 -4.39
CA THR A 129 15.31 -13.20 -3.22
C THR A 129 15.28 -11.67 -3.29
N TRP A 130 15.02 -11.02 -2.16
CA TRP A 130 15.04 -9.56 -2.09
C TRP A 130 16.41 -9.08 -1.58
N TRP A 131 17.08 -8.25 -2.38
CA TRP A 131 18.40 -7.68 -2.08
C TRP A 131 18.36 -6.18 -1.77
N GLY A 132 17.24 -5.52 -2.08
CA GLY A 132 17.11 -4.06 -1.98
C GLY A 132 17.70 -3.51 -0.68
N LYS A 133 18.31 -2.33 -0.77
CA LYS A 133 18.95 -1.66 0.37
C LYS A 133 17.98 -1.66 1.55
N GLU A 134 18.36 -2.34 2.63
CA GLU A 134 17.79 -2.02 3.92
C GLU A 134 18.00 -0.52 4.11
N ASP A 135 16.94 0.23 4.39
CA ASP A 135 17.08 1.53 5.04
C ASP A 135 17.71 1.24 6.41
N LEU A 136 19.04 1.04 6.42
CA LEU A 136 19.82 1.01 7.65
C LEU A 136 19.60 2.39 8.28
N PRO A 137 19.03 2.47 9.49
CA PRO A 137 18.96 3.74 10.17
C PRO A 137 20.40 4.26 10.33
N ASN A 138 20.65 5.48 9.84
CA ASN A 138 21.87 6.24 10.13
C ASN A 138 22.07 6.40 11.64
#